data_AF-Q2C7N3-F1
#
_entry.id   AF-Q2C7N3-F1
#
_cell.length_a   1.000
_cell.length_b   1.000
_cell.length_c   1.000
_cell.angle_alpha   90.00
_cell.angle_beta   90.00
_cell.angle_gamma   90.00
#
_symmetry.space_group_name_H-M   'P 1'
#
loop_
_entity.id
_entity.type
_entity.pdbx_description
1 polymer ?
#
loop_
_entity_poly.entity_id
_entity_poly.type
_entity_poly.pdbx_seq_one_letter_code
_entity_poly.pdbx_strand_id
1 'polypeptide(L)'
;MLQQDVNDALRNIKEDILRAGYVSGGSSSLKISGAIETVYINPSNNCLAYTYQDKTGTQKYYSIYYKDRNKIVYKELSSDINTTTACSVNYANSLIYEKSIKVTDFNISSEVVGSSSAASQYITMTLKAEVKNNTSIKTEKFTKVKVRNWQ
;
A
#
# COMPACT_ATOMS: atom_id res chain seq x y z
N MET A 1 8.48 16.42 13.75
CA MET A 1 7.06 16.00 13.70
C MET A 1 6.65 15.72 12.25
N LEU A 2 6.21 16.68 11.42
CA LEU A 2 5.72 16.39 10.04
C LEU A 2 6.60 15.41 9.23
N GLN A 3 7.91 15.63 9.14
CA GLN A 3 8.80 14.73 8.39
C GLN A 3 8.87 13.32 8.99
N GLN A 4 8.81 13.20 10.32
CA GLN A 4 8.82 11.92 11.02
C GLN A 4 7.51 11.18 10.78
N ASP A 5 6.35 11.85 10.91
CA ASP A 5 5.04 11.25 10.64
C ASP A 5 4.92 10.69 9.22
N VAL A 6 5.41 11.44 8.23
CA VAL A 6 5.42 11.00 6.82
C VAL A 6 6.38 9.83 6.60
N ASN A 7 7.57 9.87 7.21
CA ASN A 7 8.52 8.75 7.14
C ASN A 7 7.98 7.49 7.83
N ASP A 8 7.33 7.61 8.98
CA ASP A 8 6.76 6.51 9.73
C ASP A 8 5.58 5.88 8.97
N ALA A 9 4.71 6.69 8.35
CA ALA A 9 3.65 6.18 7.49
C ALA A 9 4.21 5.35 6.32
N LEU A 10 5.22 5.86 5.61
CA LEU A 10 5.86 5.14 4.51
C LEU A 10 6.61 3.88 4.99
N ARG A 11 7.24 3.94 6.17
CA ARG A 11 7.91 2.78 6.77
C ARG A 11 6.92 1.68 7.13
N ASN A 12 5.81 2.02 7.78
CA ASN A 12 4.75 1.07 8.14
C ASN A 12 4.20 0.37 6.90
N ILE A 13 3.90 1.13 5.85
CA ILE A 13 3.44 0.57 4.58
C ILE A 13 4.51 -0.37 3.98
N LYS A 14 5.77 0.09 3.92
CA LYS A 14 6.87 -0.69 3.35
C LYS A 14 7.05 -2.03 4.06
N GLU A 15 7.07 -2.04 5.39
CA GLU A 15 7.31 -3.23 6.20
C GLU A 15 6.16 -4.23 6.09
N ASP A 16 4.92 -3.75 5.96
CA ASP A 16 3.77 -4.64 5.79
C ASP A 16 3.68 -5.24 4.37
N ILE A 17 3.93 -4.43 3.33
CA ILE A 17 3.96 -4.89 1.94
C ILE A 17 4.98 -6.03 1.71
N LEU A 18 6.05 -6.11 2.50
CA LEU A 18 7.00 -7.23 2.40
C LEU A 18 6.37 -8.60 2.70
N ARG A 19 5.21 -8.65 3.35
CA ARG A 19 4.43 -9.88 3.57
C ARG A 19 3.57 -10.25 2.38
N ALA A 20 3.32 -9.33 1.45
CA ALA A 20 2.44 -9.56 0.30
C ALA A 20 2.84 -10.82 -0.48
N GLY A 21 1.84 -11.62 -0.83
CA GLY A 21 2.01 -12.85 -1.59
C GLY A 21 2.54 -14.04 -0.81
N TYR A 22 2.78 -13.91 0.50
CA TYR A 22 3.16 -15.06 1.31
C TYR A 22 2.00 -16.05 1.43
N VAL A 23 2.30 -17.32 1.22
CA VAL A 23 1.41 -18.48 1.41
C VAL A 23 2.22 -19.59 2.06
N SER A 24 1.67 -20.22 3.08
CA SER A 24 2.35 -21.30 3.80
C SER A 24 2.48 -22.52 2.89
N GLY A 25 3.72 -22.89 2.54
CA GLY A 25 4.02 -24.05 1.71
C GLY A 25 3.62 -23.93 0.22
N GLY A 26 3.27 -22.73 -0.25
CA GLY A 26 2.91 -22.52 -1.66
C GLY A 26 4.12 -22.28 -2.57
N SER A 27 4.00 -22.69 -3.83
CA SER A 27 5.02 -22.49 -4.87
C SER A 27 4.90 -21.17 -5.62
N SER A 28 3.75 -20.50 -5.53
CA SER A 28 3.45 -19.23 -6.20
C SER A 28 3.01 -18.16 -5.20
N SER A 29 3.12 -16.88 -5.59
CA SER A 29 2.70 -15.78 -4.74
C SER A 29 1.17 -15.67 -4.67
N LEU A 30 0.64 -15.51 -3.46
CA LEU A 30 -0.78 -15.24 -3.25
C LEU A 30 -1.17 -13.87 -3.82
N LYS A 31 -2.32 -13.80 -4.50
CA LYS A 31 -2.80 -12.58 -5.16
C LYS A 31 -4.24 -12.34 -4.81
N ILE A 32 -4.66 -11.07 -4.80
CA ILE A 32 -6.09 -10.76 -4.77
C ILE A 32 -6.72 -11.21 -6.09
N SER A 33 -8.00 -11.56 -6.07
CA SER A 33 -8.67 -12.06 -7.28
C SER A 33 -8.64 -11.01 -8.40
N GLY A 34 -8.23 -11.45 -9.60
CA GLY A 34 -8.08 -10.60 -10.78
C GLY A 34 -6.77 -9.82 -10.90
N ALA A 35 -5.88 -9.88 -9.90
CA ALA A 35 -4.58 -9.22 -9.98
C ALA A 35 -3.56 -10.06 -10.75
N ILE A 36 -2.78 -9.40 -11.62
CA ILE A 36 -1.66 -10.01 -12.35
C ILE A 36 -0.44 -10.14 -11.42
N GLU A 37 -0.21 -9.12 -10.61
CA GLU A 37 0.95 -8.98 -9.71
C GLU A 37 0.58 -9.29 -8.26
N THR A 38 1.57 -9.65 -7.45
CA THR A 38 1.43 -9.86 -5.99
C THR A 38 0.81 -8.66 -5.27
N VAL A 39 1.23 -7.44 -5.62
CA VAL A 39 0.58 -6.21 -5.16
C VAL A 39 -0.18 -5.62 -6.33
N TYR A 40 -1.50 -5.56 -6.18
CA TYR A 40 -2.37 -4.86 -7.10
C TYR A 40 -2.22 -3.35 -6.92
N ILE A 41 -2.15 -2.61 -8.02
CA ILE A 41 -2.13 -1.14 -8.01
C ILE A 41 -3.22 -0.65 -8.94
N ASN A 42 -4.08 0.22 -8.42
CA ASN A 42 -5.07 0.96 -9.19
C ASN A 42 -4.60 2.42 -9.30
N PRO A 43 -4.09 2.84 -10.48
CA PRO A 43 -3.56 4.19 -10.67
C PRO A 43 -4.65 5.26 -10.61
N SER A 44 -5.90 4.93 -10.94
CA SER A 44 -7.01 5.91 -10.96
C SER A 44 -7.30 6.48 -9.57
N ASN A 45 -7.08 5.68 -8.53
CA ASN A 45 -7.37 6.04 -7.14
C ASN A 45 -6.12 6.12 -6.27
N ASN A 46 -4.91 6.06 -6.84
CA ASN A 46 -3.64 5.94 -6.12
C ASN A 46 -3.74 4.92 -4.98
N CYS A 47 -4.18 3.73 -5.34
CA CYS A 47 -4.49 2.64 -4.43
C CYS A 47 -3.58 1.46 -4.70
N LEU A 48 -3.13 0.78 -3.65
CA LEU A 48 -2.55 -0.54 -3.72
C LEU A 48 -3.28 -1.49 -2.78
N ALA A 49 -3.32 -2.76 -3.15
CA ALA A 49 -3.89 -3.80 -2.32
C ALA A 49 -3.12 -5.10 -2.50
N TYR A 50 -3.09 -5.90 -1.44
CA TYR A 50 -2.39 -7.16 -1.43
C TYR A 50 -3.01 -8.10 -0.39
N THR A 51 -2.54 -9.33 -0.43
CA THR A 51 -2.98 -10.37 0.48
C THR A 51 -1.80 -11.26 0.88
N TYR A 52 -1.90 -11.91 2.03
CA TYR A 52 -0.95 -12.89 2.51
C TYR A 52 -1.61 -13.83 3.51
N GLN A 53 -1.04 -15.02 3.75
CA GLN A 53 -1.43 -15.89 4.86
C GLN A 53 -0.66 -15.57 6.13
N ASP A 54 -1.34 -15.38 7.26
CA ASP A 54 -0.64 -15.26 8.54
C ASP A 54 -0.06 -16.62 8.98
N LYS A 55 0.56 -16.63 10.17
CA LYS A 55 1.18 -17.85 10.73
C LYS A 55 0.20 -19.00 10.95
N THR A 56 -1.10 -18.74 10.99
CA THR A 56 -2.16 -19.75 11.15
C THR A 56 -2.69 -20.25 9.80
N GLY A 57 -2.20 -19.70 8.69
CA GLY A 57 -2.73 -19.97 7.35
C GLY A 57 -3.95 -19.13 6.98
N THR A 58 -4.40 -18.24 7.87
CA THR A 58 -5.54 -17.36 7.59
C THR A 58 -5.13 -16.28 6.59
N GLN A 59 -5.86 -16.19 5.49
CA GLN A 59 -5.62 -15.18 4.48
C GLN A 59 -6.10 -13.80 4.97
N LYS A 60 -5.21 -12.82 4.88
CA LYS A 60 -5.43 -11.42 5.24
C LYS A 60 -5.43 -10.56 3.99
N TYR A 61 -6.26 -9.52 3.99
CA TYR A 61 -6.39 -8.60 2.86
C TYR A 61 -6.13 -7.18 3.34
N TYR A 62 -5.30 -6.45 2.61
CA TYR A 62 -4.95 -5.08 2.95
C TYR A 62 -5.14 -4.16 1.76
N SER A 63 -5.54 -2.94 2.06
CA SER A 63 -5.69 -1.85 1.09
C SER A 63 -5.08 -0.57 1.64
N ILE A 64 -4.33 0.11 0.79
CA ILE A 64 -3.71 1.41 1.06
C ILE A 64 -4.06 2.34 -0.09
N TYR A 65 -4.62 3.50 0.23
CA TYR A 65 -4.95 4.48 -0.80
C TYR A 65 -5.10 5.87 -0.22
N TYR A 66 -4.95 6.86 -1.11
CA TYR A 66 -5.31 8.23 -0.80
C TYR A 66 -6.82 8.42 -0.93
N LYS A 67 -7.47 8.83 0.16
CA LYS A 67 -8.91 9.07 0.18
C LYS A 67 -9.20 10.56 0.09
N ASP A 68 -10.31 10.89 -0.59
CA ASP A 68 -10.94 12.20 -0.52
C ASP A 68 -11.05 12.65 0.96
N ARG A 69 -10.60 13.89 1.22
CA ARG A 69 -10.30 14.51 2.53
C ARG A 69 -8.84 14.44 2.99
N ASN A 70 -7.88 14.27 2.07
CA ASN A 70 -6.45 14.49 2.35
C ASN A 70 -5.85 13.49 3.35
N LYS A 71 -6.28 12.23 3.30
CA LYS A 71 -5.84 11.17 4.23
C LYS A 71 -5.22 10.03 3.45
N ILE A 72 -4.09 9.54 3.96
CA ILE A 72 -3.53 8.27 3.54
C ILE A 72 -4.13 7.19 4.45
N VAL A 73 -4.88 6.26 3.86
CA VAL A 73 -5.58 5.20 4.58
C VAL A 73 -4.81 3.91 4.45
N TYR A 74 -4.69 3.17 5.55
CA TYR A 74 -4.22 1.79 5.58
C TYR A 74 -5.18 0.94 6.39
N LYS A 75 -5.69 -0.15 5.80
CA LYS A 75 -6.71 -0.96 6.45
C LYS A 75 -6.65 -2.44 6.06
N GLU A 76 -6.78 -3.30 7.07
CA GLU A 76 -7.14 -4.71 6.93
C GLU A 76 -8.63 -4.83 6.59
N LEU A 77 -8.95 -5.68 5.62
CA LEU A 77 -10.32 -5.93 5.16
C LEU A 77 -10.80 -7.28 5.72
N SER A 78 -12.07 -7.30 6.16
CA SER A 78 -12.69 -8.44 6.83
C SER A 78 -13.20 -9.52 5.86
N SER A 79 -13.10 -9.28 4.56
CA SER A 79 -13.60 -10.18 3.52
C SER A 79 -12.64 -10.22 2.36
N ASP A 80 -12.74 -11.29 1.58
CA ASP A 80 -12.06 -11.41 0.31
C ASP A 80 -12.37 -10.22 -0.60
N ILE A 81 -11.33 -9.74 -1.28
CA ILE A 81 -11.40 -8.63 -2.23
C ILE A 81 -10.88 -9.05 -3.59
N ASN A 82 -11.32 -8.31 -4.60
CA ASN A 82 -10.83 -8.41 -5.96
C ASN A 82 -10.40 -7.02 -6.46
N THR A 83 -9.91 -6.94 -7.70
CA THR A 83 -9.44 -5.69 -8.30
C THR A 83 -10.49 -4.57 -8.38
N THR A 84 -11.80 -4.89 -8.33
CA THR A 84 -12.89 -3.91 -8.35
C THR A 84 -13.30 -3.41 -6.97
N THR A 85 -13.12 -4.23 -5.92
CA THR A 85 -13.50 -3.89 -4.54
C THR A 85 -12.33 -3.47 -3.65
N ALA A 86 -11.10 -3.80 -4.04
CA ALA A 86 -9.89 -3.59 -3.26
C ALA A 86 -9.67 -2.14 -2.77
N CYS A 87 -10.13 -1.15 -3.54
CA CYS A 87 -9.94 0.27 -3.23
C CYS A 87 -11.22 0.94 -2.68
N SER A 88 -12.30 0.16 -2.49
CA SER A 88 -13.61 0.66 -2.06
C SER A 88 -13.80 0.43 -0.55
N VAL A 89 -13.00 1.11 0.26
CA VAL A 89 -12.95 0.85 1.70
C VAL A 89 -13.73 1.89 2.52
N ASN A 90 -14.68 1.41 3.31
CA ASN A 90 -15.44 2.20 4.27
C ASN A 90 -14.81 2.14 5.67
N TYR A 91 -15.06 3.15 6.52
CA TYR A 91 -14.61 3.23 7.92
C TYR A 91 -13.11 2.94 8.11
N ALA A 92 -12.27 3.89 7.71
CA ALA A 92 -10.82 3.72 7.76
C ALA A 92 -10.13 4.93 8.38
N ASN A 93 -9.08 4.66 9.16
CA ASN A 93 -8.30 5.67 9.86
C ASN A 93 -7.12 6.12 8.99
N SER A 94 -6.71 7.36 9.16
CA SER A 94 -5.52 7.91 8.53
C SER A 94 -4.25 7.34 9.21
N LEU A 95 -3.22 7.00 8.43
CA LEU A 95 -1.89 6.64 8.95
C LEU A 95 -1.16 7.83 9.58
N ILE A 96 -1.57 9.04 9.24
CA ILE A 96 -1.00 10.27 9.79
C ILE A 96 -2.04 11.03 10.60
N TYR A 97 -1.59 11.84 11.56
CA TYR A 97 -2.47 12.61 12.43
C TYR A 97 -3.22 13.72 11.68
N GLU A 98 -4.41 13.37 11.19
CA GLU A 98 -5.27 14.19 10.33
C GLU A 98 -5.76 15.49 10.97
N LYS A 99 -5.62 15.68 12.29
CA LYS A 99 -5.99 16.94 12.94
C LYS A 99 -4.96 18.05 12.70
N SER A 100 -3.69 17.69 12.48
CA SER A 100 -2.60 18.66 12.29
C SER A 100 -1.95 18.59 10.91
N ILE A 101 -1.98 17.42 10.26
CA ILE A 101 -1.32 17.16 8.98
C ILE A 101 -2.36 16.88 7.90
N LYS A 102 -2.08 17.37 6.70
CA LYS A 102 -2.87 17.16 5.49
C LYS A 102 -2.00 16.48 4.44
N VAL A 103 -2.44 15.34 3.90
CA VAL A 103 -1.81 14.73 2.71
C VAL A 103 -2.24 15.52 1.48
N THR A 104 -1.28 16.06 0.75
CA THR A 104 -1.54 16.82 -0.48
C THR A 104 -1.43 15.96 -1.72
N ASP A 105 -0.62 14.90 -1.67
CA ASP A 105 -0.44 13.97 -2.78
C ASP A 105 0.08 12.62 -2.28
N PHE A 106 -0.34 11.56 -2.96
CA PHE A 106 0.20 10.21 -2.77
C PHE A 106 0.23 9.53 -4.13
N ASN A 107 1.43 9.23 -4.60
CA ASN A 107 1.65 8.60 -5.89
C ASN A 107 2.23 7.20 -5.68
N ILE A 108 1.72 6.24 -6.45
CA ILE A 108 2.23 4.87 -6.48
C ILE A 108 2.59 4.53 -7.92
N SER A 109 3.81 4.07 -8.13
CA SER A 109 4.25 3.50 -9.40
C SER A 109 4.84 2.11 -9.18
N SER A 110 4.78 1.28 -10.23
CA SER A 110 5.29 -0.07 -10.18
C SER A 110 5.98 -0.48 -11.46
N GLU A 111 7.02 -1.27 -11.30
CA GLU A 111 7.85 -1.82 -12.36
C GLU A 111 8.07 -3.31 -12.08
N VAL A 112 7.76 -4.15 -13.05
CA VAL A 112 8.01 -5.59 -12.96
C VAL A 112 9.34 -5.88 -13.64
N VAL A 113 10.25 -6.52 -12.90
CA VAL A 113 11.58 -6.89 -13.39
C VAL A 113 11.79 -8.38 -13.13
N GLY A 114 12.10 -9.15 -14.17
CA GLY A 114 12.47 -10.55 -14.03
C GLY A 114 12.23 -11.37 -15.30
N SER A 115 12.27 -12.68 -15.16
CA SER A 115 12.03 -13.66 -16.23
C SER A 115 10.69 -14.36 -16.04
N SER A 116 10.34 -15.25 -16.98
CA SER A 116 9.11 -16.06 -16.95
C SER A 116 8.94 -16.92 -15.69
N SER A 117 10.02 -17.23 -14.98
CA SER A 117 10.01 -18.14 -13.82
C SER A 117 10.25 -17.43 -12.48
N ALA A 118 10.71 -16.18 -12.51
CA ALA A 118 10.99 -15.40 -11.31
C ALA A 118 10.91 -13.91 -11.63
N ALA A 119 9.76 -13.31 -11.33
CA ALA A 119 9.56 -11.88 -11.42
C ALA A 119 9.61 -11.23 -10.03
N SER A 120 10.05 -9.98 -10.00
CA SER A 120 9.95 -9.11 -8.84
C SER A 120 9.19 -7.86 -9.22
N GLN A 121 8.35 -7.39 -8.32
CA GLN A 121 7.62 -6.15 -8.48
C GLN A 121 8.30 -5.08 -7.62
N TYR A 122 8.79 -4.02 -8.24
CA TYR A 122 9.31 -2.84 -7.56
C TYR A 122 8.23 -1.79 -7.46
N ILE A 123 7.88 -1.40 -6.24
CA ILE A 123 6.83 -0.42 -5.97
C ILE A 123 7.49 0.82 -5.37
N THR A 124 7.25 1.97 -5.99
CA THR A 124 7.70 3.26 -5.49
C THR A 124 6.48 4.04 -5.01
N MET A 125 6.55 4.52 -3.78
CA MET A 125 5.50 5.32 -3.16
C MET A 125 6.06 6.66 -2.77
N THR A 126 5.39 7.74 -3.19
CA THR A 126 5.74 9.11 -2.84
C THR A 126 4.59 9.73 -2.07
N LEU A 127 4.86 10.27 -0.88
CA LEU A 127 3.88 10.90 -0.01
C LEU A 127 4.27 12.36 0.23
N LYS A 128 3.33 13.27 -0.08
CA LYS A 128 3.47 14.71 0.16
C LYS A 128 2.45 15.15 1.21
N ALA A 129 2.92 15.94 2.16
CA ALA A 129 2.06 16.44 3.23
C ALA A 129 2.48 17.83 3.72
N GLU A 130 1.53 18.54 4.33
CA GLU A 130 1.71 19.87 4.88
C GLU A 130 1.03 20.01 6.25
N VAL A 131 1.46 20.99 7.05
CA VAL A 131 0.74 21.37 8.28
C VAL A 131 -0.50 22.16 7.91
N LYS A 132 -1.67 21.76 8.43
CA LYS A 132 -2.97 22.36 8.08
C LYS A 132 -3.03 23.88 8.29
N ASN A 133 -2.41 24.37 9.36
CA ASN A 133 -2.44 25.79 9.72
C ASN A 133 -1.24 26.58 9.19
N ASN A 134 -0.32 25.94 8.44
CA ASN A 134 0.85 26.59 7.85
C ASN A 134 1.37 25.78 6.64
N THR A 135 0.89 26.11 5.45
CA THR A 135 1.24 25.42 4.20
C THR A 135 2.69 25.65 3.75
N SER A 136 3.40 26.63 4.33
CA SER A 136 4.84 26.80 4.13
C SER A 136 5.64 25.64 4.75
N ILE A 137 5.07 24.96 5.75
CA ILE A 137 5.66 23.77 6.36
C ILE A 137 5.13 22.53 5.63
N LYS A 138 5.89 22.07 4.65
CA LYS A 138 5.59 20.91 3.80
C LYS A 138 6.76 19.92 3.75
N THR A 139 6.45 18.67 3.45
CA THR A 139 7.43 17.62 3.24
C THR A 139 7.01 16.72 2.09
N GLU A 140 8.01 16.19 1.38
CA GLU A 140 7.86 15.14 0.39
C GLU A 140 8.87 14.06 0.74
N LYS A 141 8.42 12.80 0.79
CA LYS A 141 9.25 11.63 1.02
C LYS A 141 8.81 10.53 0.08
N PHE A 142 9.74 9.64 -0.25
CA PHE A 142 9.46 8.47 -1.04
C PHE A 142 10.11 7.24 -0.43
N THR A 143 9.57 6.07 -0.79
CA THR A 143 10.18 4.78 -0.47
C THR A 143 10.01 3.83 -1.64
N LYS A 144 10.96 2.92 -1.80
CA LYS A 144 10.92 1.85 -2.79
C LYS A 144 10.96 0.50 -2.07
N VAL A 145 10.08 -0.41 -2.48
CA VAL A 145 10.00 -1.78 -1.96
C VAL A 145 10.04 -2.77 -3.11
N LYS A 146 10.76 -3.87 -2.92
CA LYS A 146 10.81 -5.01 -3.84
C LYS A 146 9.95 -6.12 -3.25
N VAL A 147 8.99 -6.61 -4.00
CA VAL A 147 8.10 -7.72 -3.63
C VAL A 147 8.35 -8.88 -4.58
N ARG A 148 8.26 -10.11 -4.06
CA ARG A 148 8.34 -11.31 -4.90
C ARG A 148 7.05 -11.44 -5.71
N ASN A 149 7.19 -11.72 -7.00
CA ASN A 149 6.08 -12.02 -7.90
C ASN A 149 6.34 -13.36 -8.57
N TRP A 150 6.23 -14.43 -7.77
CA TRP A 150 6.41 -15.80 -8.27
C TRP A 150 5.14 -16.27 -8.95
N GLN A 151 5.29 -16.84 -10.15
CA GLN A 151 4.22 -17.46 -10.91
C GLN A 151 4.27 -18.96 -10.76
#